data_AF-A0A1R2CR02-F1
#
_entry.id   AF-A0A1R2CR02-F1
#
_cell.length_a   1.000
_cell.length_b   1.000
_cell.length_c   1.000
_cell.angle_alpha   90.00
_cell.angle_beta   90.00
_cell.angle_gamma   90.00
#
_symmetry.space_group_name_H-M   'P 1'
#
loop_
_entity.id
_entity.type
_entity.pdbx_description
1 polymer ?
#
loop_
_entity_poly.entity_id
_entity_poly.type
_entity_poly.pdbx_seq_one_letter_code
_entity_poly.pdbx_strand_id
1 'polypeptide(L)'
;MEFKDIITSNLENSGFLDRIRAELRGEIFESVKRDGYSLEERKELIEKDIPIAQLLKDFLEKSSAEHTLKTFTGETTVALDKIPIEDTLKKLEIKQESSSPAIYELIRKFNEKFKNPN
;
A
#
# COMPACT_ATOMS: atom_id res chain seq x y z
N MET A 1 -2.01 34.46 10.27
CA MET A 1 -1.73 33.02 10.20
C MET A 1 -1.61 32.56 11.65
N GLU A 2 -2.58 31.79 12.13
CA GLU A 2 -2.60 31.35 13.53
C GLU A 2 -1.56 30.25 13.76
N PHE A 3 -1.05 30.13 14.99
CA PHE A 3 -0.04 29.13 15.36
C PHE A 3 -0.49 27.68 15.05
N LYS A 4 -1.80 27.43 15.17
CA LYS A 4 -2.42 26.15 14.79
C LYS A 4 -2.25 25.84 13.30
N ASP A 5 -2.40 26.84 12.43
CA ASP A 5 -2.26 26.67 10.98
C ASP A 5 -0.81 26.32 10.62
N ILE A 6 0.15 26.96 11.30
CA ILE A 6 1.58 26.69 11.11
C ILE A 6 1.93 25.27 11.54
N ILE A 7 1.43 24.81 12.70
CA ILE A 7 1.66 23.44 13.14
C ILE A 7 1.00 22.44 12.19
N THR A 8 -0.24 22.68 11.79
CA THR A 8 -0.99 21.79 10.90
C THR A 8 -0.27 21.67 9.56
N SER A 9 0.08 22.78 8.91
CA SER A 9 0.80 22.76 7.63
C SER A 9 2.18 22.12 7.72
N ASN A 10 2.91 22.31 8.82
CA ASN A 10 4.20 21.64 8.99
C ASN A 10 4.06 20.12 9.13
N LEU A 11 3.09 19.66 9.91
CA LEU A 11 2.84 18.23 10.08
C LEU A 11 2.24 17.57 8.83
N GLU A 12 1.49 18.33 8.02
CA GLU A 12 1.03 17.90 6.69
C GLU A 12 2.19 17.78 5.72
N ASN A 13 3.03 18.82 5.62
CA ASN A 13 4.19 18.83 4.71
C ASN A 13 5.24 17.78 5.07
N SER A 14 5.33 17.38 6.34
CA SER A 14 6.24 16.32 6.79
C SER A 14 5.64 14.91 6.66
N GLY A 15 4.40 14.77 6.18
CA GLY A 15 3.68 13.50 6.08
C GLY A 15 3.24 12.89 7.43
N PHE A 16 3.42 13.63 8.54
CA PHE A 16 3.10 13.13 9.88
C PHE A 16 1.59 13.06 10.12
N LEU A 17 0.84 14.04 9.59
CA LEU A 17 -0.62 13.99 9.64
C LEU A 17 -1.21 12.84 8.84
N ASP A 18 -0.61 12.46 7.71
CA ASP A 18 -1.07 11.32 6.92
C ASP A 18 -0.81 9.99 7.65
N ARG A 19 0.30 9.89 8.37
CA ARG A 19 0.55 8.77 9.27
C ARG A 19 -0.50 8.68 10.40
N ILE A 20 -0.78 9.79 11.09
CA ILE A 20 -1.83 9.82 12.13
C ILE A 20 -3.19 9.44 11.55
N ARG A 21 -3.54 9.96 10.36
CA ARG A 21 -4.79 9.61 9.67
C ARG A 21 -4.86 8.12 9.36
N ALA A 22 -3.76 7.52 8.88
CA ALA A 22 -3.68 6.08 8.63
C ALA A 22 -3.81 5.25 9.91
N GLU A 23 -3.14 5.65 10.99
CA GLU A 23 -3.27 5.04 12.32
C GLU A 23 -4.72 5.04 12.79
N LEU A 24 -5.39 6.20 12.77
CA LEU A 24 -6.80 6.32 13.14
C LEU A 24 -7.72 5.48 12.26
N ARG A 25 -7.53 5.49 10.94
CA ARG A 25 -8.32 4.66 10.02
C ARG A 25 -8.13 3.18 10.29
N GLY A 26 -6.89 2.74 10.51
CA GLY A 26 -6.57 1.35 10.85
C GLY A 26 -7.30 0.89 12.12
N GLU A 27 -7.28 1.69 13.18
CA GLU A 27 -7.99 1.38 14.43
C GLU A 27 -9.52 1.35 14.25
N ILE A 28 -10.08 2.30 13.49
CA ILE A 28 -11.52 2.31 13.15
C ILE A 28 -11.90 1.04 12.40
N PHE A 29 -11.11 0.63 11.40
CA PHE A 29 -11.37 -0.60 10.64
C PHE A 29 -11.33 -1.85 11.51
N GLU A 30 -10.36 -1.97 12.41
CA GLU A 30 -10.28 -3.10 13.34
C GLU A 30 -11.47 -3.13 14.30
N SER A 31 -11.93 -1.98 14.79
CA SER A 31 -13.13 -1.89 15.62
C SER A 31 -14.39 -2.30 14.84
N VAL A 32 -14.58 -1.78 13.63
CA VAL A 32 -15.73 -2.08 12.77
C VAL A 32 -15.78 -3.57 12.40
N LYS A 33 -14.62 -4.18 12.11
CA LYS A 33 -14.49 -5.61 11.84
C LYS A 33 -14.83 -6.46 13.07
N ARG A 34 -14.42 -6.02 14.26
CA ARG A 34 -14.72 -6.70 15.54
C ARG A 34 -16.22 -6.70 15.84
N ASP A 35 -16.90 -5.62 15.50
CA ASP A 35 -18.34 -5.43 15.76
C ASP A 35 -19.23 -6.06 14.67
N GLY A 36 -18.64 -6.77 13.69
CA GLY A 36 -19.37 -7.53 12.68
C GLY A 36 -20.04 -6.68 11.59
N TYR A 37 -19.74 -5.39 11.51
CA TYR A 37 -20.28 -4.50 10.48
C TYR A 37 -19.54 -4.70 9.15
N SER A 38 -20.31 -5.02 8.10
CA SER A 38 -19.85 -5.01 6.70
C SER A 38 -19.72 -3.56 6.24
N LEU A 39 -18.53 -3.14 5.82
CA LEU A 39 -18.35 -1.92 5.04
C LEU A 39 -18.89 -2.18 3.64
N GLU A 40 -20.13 -1.77 3.40
CA GLU A 40 -20.90 -2.02 2.17
C GLU A 40 -20.37 -1.26 0.94
N GLU A 41 -19.43 -0.31 1.10
CA GLU A 41 -18.92 0.56 0.01
C GLU A 41 -17.43 0.36 -0.29
N ARG A 42 -16.97 -0.88 -0.30
CA ARG A 42 -15.59 -1.15 -0.75
C ARG A 42 -15.54 -1.07 -2.28
N LYS A 43 -14.69 -0.20 -2.83
CA LYS A 43 -14.46 -0.14 -4.28
C LYS A 43 -13.82 -1.45 -4.74
N GLU A 44 -14.49 -2.18 -5.62
CA GLU A 44 -13.91 -3.37 -6.24
C GLU A 44 -12.62 -3.02 -7.00
N LEU A 45 -11.48 -3.55 -6.55
CA LEU A 45 -10.32 -3.65 -7.44
C LEU A 45 -10.73 -4.54 -8.61
N ILE A 46 -10.57 -4.02 -9.82
CA ILE A 46 -10.74 -4.80 -11.04
C ILE A 46 -9.56 -5.78 -11.11
N GLU A 47 -9.76 -7.01 -11.58
CA GLU A 47 -8.72 -8.07 -11.61
C GLU A 47 -7.36 -7.63 -12.19
N LYS A 48 -7.39 -6.67 -13.14
CA LYS A 48 -6.20 -6.08 -13.76
C LYS A 48 -5.28 -5.36 -12.76
N ASP A 49 -5.82 -4.88 -11.64
CA ASP A 49 -5.13 -4.07 -10.64
C ASP A 49 -4.53 -4.92 -9.51
N ILE A 50 -4.85 -6.23 -9.46
CA ILE A 50 -4.33 -7.19 -8.47
C ILE A 50 -2.79 -7.22 -8.44
N PRO A 51 -2.06 -7.26 -9.57
CA PRO A 51 -0.59 -7.25 -9.55
C PRO A 51 -0.02 -5.99 -8.89
N ILE A 52 -0.63 -4.83 -9.14
CA ILE A 52 -0.19 -3.56 -8.55
C ILE A 52 -0.47 -3.56 -7.06
N ALA A 53 -1.67 -4.00 -6.66
CA ALA A 53 -2.05 -4.08 -5.26
C ALA A 53 -1.14 -5.04 -4.46
N GLN A 54 -0.73 -6.16 -5.06
CA GLN A 54 0.25 -7.08 -4.44
C GLN A 54 1.63 -6.47 -4.29
N LEU A 55 2.13 -5.76 -5.31
CA LEU A 55 3.42 -5.06 -5.21
C LEU A 55 3.41 -3.96 -4.15
N LEU A 56 2.28 -3.25 -3.99
CA LEU A 56 2.11 -2.25 -2.95
C LEU A 56 2.03 -2.88 -1.56
N LYS A 57 1.31 -4.00 -1.42
CA LYS A 57 1.24 -4.76 -0.17
C LYS A 57 2.64 -5.21 0.28
N ASP A 58 3.40 -5.83 -0.61
CA ASP A 58 4.79 -6.26 -0.37
C ASP A 58 5.70 -5.10 0.03
N PHE A 59 5.57 -3.96 -0.65
CA PHE A 59 6.30 -2.76 -0.30
C PHE A 59 5.98 -2.27 1.12
N LEU A 60 4.70 -2.23 1.50
CA LEU A 60 4.28 -1.78 2.82
C LEU A 60 4.72 -2.75 3.93
N GLU A 61 4.66 -4.06 3.68
CA GLU A 61 5.15 -5.11 4.58
C GLU A 61 6.65 -4.95 4.84
N LYS A 62 7.46 -4.88 3.78
CA LYS A 62 8.92 -4.77 3.90
C LYS A 62 9.42 -3.40 4.37
N SER A 63 8.59 -2.37 4.25
CA SER A 63 8.91 -1.02 4.78
C SER A 63 8.45 -0.82 6.22
N SER A 64 7.91 -1.86 6.88
CA SER A 64 7.38 -1.78 8.25
C SER A 64 6.29 -0.70 8.43
N ALA A 65 5.51 -0.44 7.37
CA ALA A 65 4.45 0.56 7.36
C ALA A 65 3.12 -0.04 7.87
N GLU A 66 3.11 -0.58 9.09
CA GLU A 66 2.04 -1.46 9.60
C GLU A 66 0.64 -0.82 9.57
N HIS A 67 0.51 0.45 9.96
CA HIS A 67 -0.78 1.13 9.98
C HIS A 67 -1.31 1.40 8.57
N THR A 68 -0.43 1.83 7.66
CA THR A 68 -0.77 2.02 6.25
C THR A 68 -1.16 0.69 5.59
N LEU A 69 -0.45 -0.40 5.90
CA LEU A 69 -0.80 -1.74 5.45
C LEU A 69 -2.19 -2.15 5.93
N LYS A 70 -2.51 -1.93 7.21
CA LYS A 70 -3.85 -2.22 7.76
C LYS A 70 -4.95 -1.43 7.06
N THR A 71 -4.75 -0.12 6.87
CA THR A 71 -5.69 0.71 6.12
C THR A 71 -5.84 0.20 4.69
N PHE A 72 -4.74 -0.07 4.00
CA PHE A 72 -4.74 -0.56 2.62
C PHE A 72 -5.49 -1.89 2.47
N THR A 73 -5.21 -2.87 3.34
CA THR A 73 -5.90 -4.17 3.33
C THR A 73 -7.37 -4.03 3.72
N GLY A 74 -7.71 -3.13 4.65
CA GLY A 74 -9.09 -2.86 5.06
C GLY A 74 -9.93 -2.19 3.96
N GLU A 75 -9.35 -1.23 3.25
CA GLU A 75 -9.98 -0.47 2.16
C GLU A 75 -10.06 -1.27 0.85
N THR A 76 -9.17 -2.25 0.66
CA THR A 76 -9.16 -3.10 -0.53
C THR A 76 -10.24 -4.20 -0.42
N THR A 77 -11.12 -4.33 -1.42
CA THR A 77 -12.13 -5.41 -1.48
C THR A 77 -11.55 -6.80 -1.65
N VAL A 78 -10.43 -6.89 -2.36
CA VAL A 78 -9.83 -8.16 -2.74
C VAL A 78 -9.07 -8.72 -1.56
N ALA A 79 -9.32 -9.98 -1.24
CA ALA A 79 -8.55 -10.72 -0.26
C ALA A 79 -7.15 -11.02 -0.81
N LEU A 80 -6.28 -9.99 -0.84
CA LEU A 80 -4.91 -10.09 -1.32
C LEU A 80 -4.12 -11.18 -0.58
N ASP A 81 -4.48 -11.50 0.66
CA ASP A 81 -3.91 -12.61 1.43
C ASP A 81 -4.16 -13.99 0.80
N LYS A 82 -5.16 -14.13 -0.07
CA LYS A 82 -5.46 -15.37 -0.80
C LYS A 82 -4.71 -15.47 -2.12
N ILE A 83 -4.04 -14.41 -2.54
CA ILE A 83 -3.30 -14.34 -3.80
C ILE A 83 -1.82 -14.24 -3.46
N PRO A 84 -1.04 -15.33 -3.61
CA PRO A 84 0.38 -15.30 -3.31
C PRO A 84 1.10 -14.25 -4.17
N ILE A 85 2.06 -13.53 -3.58
CA ILE A 85 2.86 -12.56 -4.31
C ILE A 85 3.65 -13.24 -5.44
N GLU A 86 4.02 -14.52 -5.27
CA GLU A 86 4.74 -15.34 -6.22
C GLU A 86 4.04 -15.41 -7.59
N ASP A 87 2.70 -15.46 -7.61
CA ASP A 87 1.91 -15.44 -8.85
C ASP A 87 2.07 -14.11 -9.58
N THR A 88 2.11 -13.01 -8.83
CA THR A 88 2.38 -11.66 -9.36
C THR A 88 3.81 -11.56 -9.90
N LEU A 89 4.80 -12.04 -9.13
CA LEU A 89 6.21 -12.03 -9.53
C LEU A 89 6.44 -12.85 -10.81
N LYS A 90 5.82 -14.04 -10.89
CA LYS A 90 5.87 -14.89 -12.08
C LYS A 90 5.28 -14.21 -13.30
N LYS A 91 4.09 -13.59 -13.14
CA LYS A 91 3.40 -12.86 -14.23
C LYS A 91 4.21 -11.67 -14.75
N LEU A 92 4.94 -10.99 -13.87
CA LEU A 92 5.79 -9.84 -14.21
C LEU A 92 7.24 -10.24 -14.58
N GLU A 93 7.55 -11.54 -14.52
CA GLU A 93 8.89 -12.09 -14.73
C GLU A 93 9.95 -11.46 -13.81
N ILE A 94 9.57 -11.05 -12.61
CA ILE A 94 10.46 -10.42 -11.63
C ILE A 94 10.99 -11.49 -10.68
N LYS A 95 12.28 -11.41 -10.36
CA LYS A 95 12.87 -12.12 -9.24
C LYS A 95 13.02 -11.14 -8.10
N GLN A 96 12.46 -11.46 -6.94
CA GLN A 96 12.58 -10.64 -5.75
C GLN A 96 13.72 -11.18 -4.87
N GLU A 97 14.61 -10.30 -4.41
CA GLU A 97 15.53 -10.63 -3.33
C GLU A 97 14.81 -10.55 -1.98
N SER A 98 15.12 -11.48 -1.07
CA SER A 98 14.31 -11.73 0.13
C SER A 98 14.07 -10.50 1.01
N SER A 99 15.00 -9.53 1.04
CA SER A 99 14.92 -8.34 1.89
C SER A 99 14.30 -7.10 1.26
N SER A 100 14.20 -7.01 -0.07
CA SER A 100 13.77 -5.77 -0.76
C SER A 100 12.37 -5.87 -1.36
N PRO A 101 11.57 -4.78 -1.37
CA PRO A 101 10.32 -4.70 -2.10
C PRO A 101 10.47 -5.03 -3.59
N ALA A 102 9.59 -5.88 -4.13
CA ALA A 102 9.61 -6.30 -5.53
C ALA A 102 9.36 -5.15 -6.50
N ILE A 103 8.67 -4.09 -6.05
CA ILE A 103 8.42 -2.88 -6.85
C ILE A 103 9.73 -2.19 -7.28
N TYR A 104 10.81 -2.33 -6.50
CA TYR A 104 12.11 -1.75 -6.86
C TYR A 104 12.71 -2.42 -8.09
N GLU A 105 12.59 -3.75 -8.20
CA GLU A 105 13.03 -4.48 -9.38
C GLU A 105 12.20 -4.14 -10.62
N LEU A 106 10.89 -3.93 -10.46
CA LEU A 106 10.03 -3.45 -11.56
C LEU A 106 10.51 -2.09 -12.07
N ILE A 107 10.77 -1.15 -11.16
CA ILE A 107 11.26 0.20 -11.48
C ILE A 107 12.65 0.13 -12.14
N ARG A 108 13.54 -0.72 -11.64
CA ARG A 108 14.88 -0.93 -12.24
C ARG A 108 14.76 -1.39 -13.68
N LYS A 109 14.00 -2.46 -13.95
CA LYS A 109 13.76 -2.98 -15.32
C LYS A 109 13.12 -1.94 -16.24
N PHE A 110 12.16 -1.17 -15.72
CA PHE A 110 11.54 -0.08 -16.48
C PHE A 110 12.58 0.97 -16.87
N ASN A 111 13.41 1.42 -15.93
CA ASN A 111 14.45 2.40 -16.21
C ASN A 111 15.49 1.86 -17.20
N GLU A 112 15.89 0.59 -17.10
CA GLU A 112 16.82 -0.03 -18.06
C GLU A 112 16.24 -0.04 -19.48
N LYS A 113 14.95 -0.38 -19.61
CA LYS A 113 14.28 -0.45 -20.91
C LYS A 113 14.05 0.91 -21.56
N PHE A 114 13.79 1.95 -20.75
CA PHE A 114 13.26 3.23 -21.27
C PHE A 114 14.15 4.46 -21.01
N LYS A 115 15.12 4.41 -20.10
CA LYS A 115 16.06 5.53 -19.85
C LYS A 115 17.44 5.34 -20.48
N ASN A 116 17.85 4.11 -20.76
CA ASN A 116 19.06 3.80 -21.53
C ASN A 116 18.68 2.99 -22.78
N PRO A 117 18.03 3.61 -23.79
CA PRO A 117 17.83 2.92 -25.06
C PRO A 117 19.20 2.72 -25.72
N ASN A 118 19.56 1.45 -26.00
CA ASN A 118 20.63 1.16 -26.95
C ASN A 118 20.31 1.77 -28.32
#